data_AF-R7WIR2-F1
#
_entry.id   AF-R7WIR2-F1
#
_cell.length_a   1.000
_cell.length_b   1.000
_cell.length_c   1.000
_cell.angle_alpha   90.00
_cell.angle_beta   90.00
_cell.angle_gamma   90.00
#
_symmetry.space_group_name_H-M   'P 1'
#
loop_
_entity.id
_entity.type
_entity.pdbx_description
1 polymer ?
#
loop_
_entity_poly.entity_id
_entity_poly.type
_entity_poly.pdbx_seq_one_letter_code
_entity_poly.pdbx_strand_id
1 'polypeptide(L)'
;MTEPVDLSSVPTDGTTGTVRLTGTLELTGETLPVTTDATVLRTGEDLVVSGAIPVTWADYGITPPSLGFVTVEDAGTVDFLVVLGASRS
;
A
#
# COMPACT_ATOMS: atom_id res chain seq x y z
N MET A 1 -5.84 3.89 6.99
CA MET A 1 -4.78 4.88 7.28
C MET A 1 -4.91 5.28 8.72
N THR A 2 -3.81 5.22 9.47
CA THR A 2 -3.80 5.55 10.90
C THR A 2 -3.31 6.97 11.16
N GLU A 3 -2.64 7.58 10.18
CA GLU A 3 -2.14 8.94 10.25
C GLU A 3 -2.55 9.75 9.01
N PRO A 4 -2.79 11.07 9.14
CA PRO A 4 -2.96 11.95 7.99
C PRO A 4 -1.70 11.97 7.12
N VAL A 5 -1.88 12.06 5.80
CA VAL A 5 -0.79 12.13 4.84
C VAL A 5 -0.66 13.57 4.35
N ASP A 6 0.55 14.14 4.42
CA ASP A 6 0.83 15.44 3.82
C ASP A 6 0.96 15.30 2.30
N LEU A 7 0.09 16.01 1.57
CA LEU A 7 0.06 16.03 0.11
C LEU A 7 0.61 17.33 -0.48
N SER A 8 1.17 18.22 0.35
CA SER A 8 1.70 19.52 -0.09
C SER A 8 2.86 19.38 -1.07
N SER A 9 3.60 18.27 -1.00
CA SER A 9 4.70 17.93 -1.91
C SER A 9 4.25 17.26 -3.20
N VAL A 10 2.98 16.86 -3.33
CA VAL A 10 2.47 16.17 -4.53
C VAL A 10 2.16 17.21 -5.61
N PRO A 11 2.82 17.15 -6.79
CA PRO A 11 2.64 18.12 -7.86
C PRO A 11 1.19 18.24 -8.35
N THR A 12 0.81 19.45 -8.76
CA THR A 12 -0.51 19.77 -9.33
C THR A 12 -0.49 19.91 -10.86
N ASP A 13 0.64 19.63 -11.50
CA ASP A 13 0.87 19.77 -12.94
C ASP A 13 0.65 18.46 -13.72
N GLY A 14 0.08 17.45 -13.07
CA GLY A 14 -0.14 16.13 -13.65
C GLY A 14 1.09 15.22 -13.64
N THR A 15 2.16 15.60 -12.94
CA THR A 15 3.27 14.70 -12.63
C THR A 15 3.07 13.99 -11.30
N THR A 16 3.82 12.90 -11.08
CA THR A 16 3.73 12.10 -9.86
C THR A 16 4.59 12.66 -8.73
N GLY A 17 4.09 12.59 -7.50
CA GLY A 17 4.86 12.76 -6.27
C GLY A 17 4.95 11.46 -5.47
N THR A 18 5.83 11.43 -4.47
CA THR A 18 5.94 10.32 -3.51
C THR A 18 5.55 10.79 -2.13
N VAL A 19 4.75 9.99 -1.43
CA VAL A 19 4.34 10.23 -0.05
C VAL A 19 4.56 8.98 0.80
N ARG A 20 4.71 9.17 2.11
CA ARG A 20 4.74 8.06 3.06
C ARG A 20 3.34 7.80 3.61
N LEU A 21 2.91 6.55 3.56
CA LEU A 21 1.65 6.09 4.11
C LEU A 21 1.92 5.29 5.38
N THR A 22 1.22 5.62 6.47
CA THR A 22 1.17 4.82 7.70
C THR A 22 -0.24 4.25 7.88
N GLY A 23 -0.32 2.95 8.13
CA GLY A 23 -1.59 2.29 8.33
C GLY A 23 -1.45 0.96 9.06
N THR A 24 -2.51 0.17 8.96
CA THR A 24 -2.53 -1.22 9.39
C THR A 24 -2.82 -2.08 8.18
N LEU A 25 -2.13 -3.21 8.08
CA LEU A 25 -2.46 -4.29 7.16
C LEU A 25 -2.97 -5.44 8.01
N GLU A 26 -4.12 -5.98 7.64
CA GLU A 26 -4.68 -7.18 8.26
C GLU A 26 -4.65 -8.30 7.22
N LEU A 27 -4.00 -9.41 7.56
CA LEU A 27 -4.01 -10.64 6.76
C LEU A 27 -4.32 -11.81 7.67
N THR A 28 -5.26 -12.67 7.24
CA THR A 28 -5.65 -13.88 7.99
C THR A 28 -6.01 -13.64 9.46
N GLY A 29 -6.51 -12.45 9.80
CA GLY A 29 -6.91 -12.05 11.15
C GLY A 29 -5.78 -11.48 12.03
N GLU A 30 -4.54 -11.48 11.57
CA GLU A 30 -3.42 -10.79 12.22
C GLU A 30 -3.31 -9.37 11.67
N THR A 31 -3.21 -8.36 12.55
CA THR A 31 -3.17 -6.94 12.18
C THR A 31 -1.87 -6.31 12.63
N LEU A 32 -1.05 -5.86 11.68
CA LEU A 32 0.22 -5.22 11.97
C LEU A 32 0.25 -3.78 11.44
N PRO A 33 0.94 -2.85 12.14
CA PRO A 33 1.23 -1.54 11.60
C PRO A 33 2.19 -1.66 10.42
N VAL A 34 1.95 -0.90 9.36
CA VAL A 34 2.78 -0.86 8.16
C VAL A 34 3.07 0.56 7.73
N THR A 35 4.25 0.76 7.17
CA THR A 35 4.65 2.01 6.52
C THR A 35 5.14 1.68 5.13
N THR A 36 4.67 2.42 4.12
CA THR A 36 5.14 2.28 2.74
C THR A 36 5.25 3.62 2.06
N ASP A 37 6.16 3.72 1.09
CA ASP A 37 6.12 4.80 0.12
C ASP A 37 5.09 4.50 -0.96
N ALA A 38 4.37 5.53 -1.37
CA ALA A 38 3.36 5.46 -2.42
C ALA A 38 3.58 6.57 -3.44
N THR A 39 3.35 6.24 -4.70
CA THR A 39 3.31 7.19 -5.81
C THR A 39 1.91 7.77 -5.89
N VAL A 40 1.81 9.09 -5.98
CA VAL A 40 0.54 9.82 -6.06
C VAL A 40 0.53 10.69 -7.31
N LEU A 41 -0.56 10.61 -8.06
CA LEU A 41 -0.87 11.50 -9.18
C LEU A 41 -2.16 12.27 -8.89
N ARG A 42 -2.15 13.58 -9.08
CA ARG A 42 -3.36 14.41 -9.10
C ARG A 42 -3.96 14.40 -10.50
N THR A 43 -5.23 14.03 -10.64
CA THR A 43 -5.95 14.02 -11.92
C THR A 43 -7.36 14.60 -11.77
N GLY A 44 -7.59 15.82 -12.27
CA GLY A 44 -8.85 16.52 -12.04
C GLY A 44 -9.11 16.74 -10.56
N GLU A 45 -10.24 16.21 -10.05
CA GLU A 45 -10.60 16.24 -8.62
C GLU A 45 -10.12 15.01 -7.84
N ASP A 46 -9.49 14.04 -8.52
CA ASP A 46 -9.13 12.75 -7.97
C ASP A 46 -7.62 12.64 -7.68
N LEU A 47 -7.28 11.74 -6.75
CA LEU A 47 -5.93 11.25 -6.53
C LEU A 47 -5.84 9.80 -6.99
N VAL A 48 -4.82 9.47 -7.77
CA VAL A 48 -4.44 8.08 -8.07
C VAL A 48 -3.22 7.75 -7.23
N VAL A 49 -3.34 6.72 -6.39
CA VAL A 49 -2.30 6.31 -5.44
C VAL A 49 -1.92 4.87 -5.71
N SER A 50 -0.64 4.57 -5.89
CA SER A 50 -0.14 3.21 -6.06
C SER A 50 1.09 2.94 -5.21
N GLY A 51 1.29 1.67 -4.87
CA GLY A 51 2.44 1.23 -4.09
C GLY A 51 2.43 -0.27 -3.85
N ALA A 52 3.44 -0.73 -3.13
CA ALA A 52 3.64 -2.13 -2.77
C ALA A 52 4.07 -2.19 -1.31
N ILE A 53 3.30 -2.91 -0.49
CA ILE A 53 3.63 -3.12 0.93
C ILE A 53 4.44 -4.41 1.01
N PRO A 54 5.73 -4.39 1.39
CA PRO A 54 6.49 -5.60 1.61
C PRO A 54 5.95 -6.33 2.84
N VAL A 55 5.80 -7.66 2.72
CA VAL A 55 5.23 -8.53 3.76
C VAL A 55 6.11 -9.75 3.92
N THR A 56 6.46 -10.06 5.17
CA THR A 56 6.95 -11.40 5.56
C THR A 56 5.74 -12.24 5.96
N TRP A 57 5.53 -13.37 5.30
CA TRP A 57 4.30 -14.17 5.50
C TRP A 57 4.16 -14.70 6.92
N ALA A 58 5.28 -15.11 7.52
CA ALA A 58 5.33 -15.64 8.87
C ALA A 58 4.86 -14.64 9.94
N ASP A 59 5.05 -13.33 9.72
CA ASP A 59 4.60 -12.29 10.67
C ASP A 59 3.06 -12.25 10.79
N TYR A 60 2.35 -12.72 9.76
CA TYR A 60 0.89 -12.84 9.73
C TYR A 60 0.39 -14.27 10.00
N GLY A 61 1.27 -15.17 10.44
CA GLY A 61 0.94 -16.58 10.68
C GLY A 61 0.71 -17.41 9.41
N ILE A 62 1.10 -16.89 8.23
CA ILE A 62 0.93 -17.55 6.95
C ILE A 62 2.16 -18.43 6.70
N THR A 63 1.93 -19.74 6.59
CA THR A 63 2.97 -20.69 6.13
C THR A 63 2.80 -20.88 4.62
N PRO A 64 3.80 -20.50 3.80
CA PRO A 64 3.72 -20.71 2.36
C PRO A 64 3.58 -22.20 2.02
N PRO A 65 2.75 -22.57 1.03
CA PRO A 65 2.59 -23.96 0.65
C PRO A 65 3.90 -24.51 0.04
N SER A 66 4.29 -25.72 0.43
CA SER A 66 5.31 -26.48 -0.29
C SER A 66 4.64 -27.24 -1.43
N LEU A 67 4.88 -26.83 -2.67
CA LEU A 67 4.34 -27.48 -3.87
C LEU A 67 5.36 -28.46 -4.47
N GLY A 68 5.94 -29.32 -3.62
CA GLY A 68 6.98 -30.27 -4.02
C GLY A 68 8.33 -29.57 -4.23
N PHE A 69 8.75 -29.41 -5.49
CA PHE A 69 10.05 -28.78 -5.83
C PHE A 69 10.00 -27.25 -5.92
N VAL A 70 8.81 -26.64 -5.78
CA VAL A 70 8.65 -25.18 -5.80
C VAL A 70 8.57 -24.68 -4.37
N THR A 71 9.55 -23.86 -4.00
CA THR A 71 9.55 -23.06 -2.77
C THR A 71 8.97 -21.70 -3.11
N VAL A 72 7.94 -21.29 -2.37
CA VAL A 72 7.47 -19.90 -2.37
C VAL A 72 8.38 -19.12 -1.43
N GLU A 73 8.81 -17.93 -1.84
CA GLU A 73 9.62 -17.03 -1.01
C GLU A 73 8.90 -16.69 0.30
N ASP A 74 9.68 -16.52 1.38
CA ASP A 74 9.16 -16.21 2.72
C ASP A 74 8.55 -14.80 2.81
N ALA A 75 8.78 -13.96 1.80
CA ALA A 75 8.26 -12.62 1.68
C ALA A 75 7.64 -12.36 0.30
N GLY A 76 6.79 -11.35 0.23
CA GLY A 76 6.25 -10.83 -1.01
C GLY A 76 5.70 -9.42 -0.83
N THR A 77 4.83 -9.00 -1.75
CA THR A 77 4.21 -7.68 -1.69
C THR A 77 2.69 -7.78 -1.75
N VAL A 78 2.05 -6.84 -1.07
CA VAL A 78 0.66 -6.47 -1.32
C VAL A 78 0.68 -5.20 -2.16
N ASP A 79 0.46 -5.36 -3.46
CA ASP A 79 0.40 -4.25 -4.40
C ASP A 79 -0.98 -3.61 -4.39
N PHE A 80 -1.04 -2.28 -4.54
CA PHE A 80 -2.30 -1.56 -4.56
C PHE A 80 -2.31 -0.45 -5.59
N LEU A 81 -3.52 -0.16 -6.08
CA LEU A 81 -3.88 1.02 -6.84
C LEU A 81 -5.24 1.49 -6.33
N VAL A 82 -5.31 2.74 -5.89
CA VAL A 82 -6.52 3.34 -5.33
C VAL A 82 -6.77 4.67 -6.03
N VAL A 83 -8.03 4.91 -6.41
CA VAL A 83 -8.50 6.21 -6.88
C VAL A 83 -9.37 6.82 -5.78
N LEU A 84 -8.95 7.98 -5.27
CA LEU A 84 -9.65 8.72 -4.23
C LEU A 84 -10.29 9.95 -4.85
N GLY A 85 -11.62 9.98 -4.90
CA GLY A 85 -12.37 11.17 -5.25
C GLY A 85 -12.67 12.03 -4.02
N ALA A 86 -13.00 13.30 -4.26
CA ALA A 86 -13.54 14.14 -3.20
C ALA A 86 -14.84 13.53 -2.64
N SER A 87 -15.00 13.54 -1.30
CA SER A 87 -16.25 13.13 -0.67
C SER A 87 -17.39 13.99 -1.22
N ARG A 88 -18.32 13.37 -1.96
CA ARG A 88 -19.53 14.04 -2.42
C ARG A 88 -20.61 13.86 -1.36
N SER A 89 -21.09 14.99 -0.84
CA SER A 89 -22.23 15.06 0.10
C SER A 89 -23.55 14.86 -0.63
#